data_AF-A0A1G4MEL2-F1
#
_entry.id   AF-A0A1G4MEL2-F1
#
_cell.length_a   1.000
_cell.length_b   1.000
_cell.length_c   1.000
_cell.angle_alpha   90.00
_cell.angle_beta   90.00
_cell.angle_gamma   90.00
#
_symmetry.space_group_name_H-M   'P 1'
#
loop_
_entity.id
_entity.type
_entity.pdbx_description
1 polymer ?
#
loop_
_entity_poly.entity_id
_entity_poly.type
_entity_poly.pdbx_seq_one_letter_code
_entity_poly.pdbx_strand_id
1 'polypeptide(L)'
;MEKFTNWRDKGTGIAPFFPVTPPLSQEKGFRSFLSNVITTLKLIVALPFLPFVYLLQFLNLSKPICTLVLKIICGWNIQTNVQGVKRRDQGPEHMPGVGRYFFVNYSSPLDCIALWLIAKGPVTFCIPRMKGKKVTMYRLSLIEALKFALKGSIFENETSFQIIDKVDEAKDYVTYIFPEGTTSNGKSVLPFALTQEFMDEFLGIEEGFSSSAQKPINLNLHKRKVVQTIQLKINATLTTPLPISAWNYLNRMSSQGVTFKCKINEPCTTKVDEVRTALCGGDKYSLVGKDLNVDSKTKFIKEFGNRRR
;
A
#
# COMPACT_ATOMS: atom_id res chain seq x y z
N MET A 1 31.62 0.70 -2.66
CA MET A 1 30.22 1.19 -2.57
C MET A 1 29.54 1.35 -3.94
N GLU A 2 30.23 1.05 -5.04
CA GLU A 2 29.76 1.33 -6.41
C GLU A 2 28.73 0.33 -6.95
N LYS A 3 28.73 -0.92 -6.45
CA LYS A 3 27.89 -1.99 -6.99
C LYS A 3 26.40 -1.65 -6.97
N PHE A 4 25.92 -0.91 -5.97
CA PHE A 4 24.49 -0.60 -5.84
C PHE A 4 24.09 0.84 -6.21
N THR A 5 25.00 1.60 -6.82
CA THR A 5 24.71 2.96 -7.28
C THR A 5 23.57 2.98 -8.30
N ASN A 6 23.42 1.91 -9.08
CA ASN A 6 22.37 1.76 -10.09
C ASN A 6 20.94 1.68 -9.53
N TRP A 7 20.77 1.30 -8.25
CA TRP A 7 19.46 1.29 -7.58
C TRP A 7 19.24 2.51 -6.68
N ARG A 8 19.99 3.57 -6.96
CA ARG A 8 19.75 4.90 -6.41
C ARG A 8 19.23 5.79 -7.51
N ASP A 9 18.26 6.60 -7.15
CA ASP A 9 17.76 7.61 -8.05
C ASP A 9 18.86 8.66 -8.29
N LYS A 10 19.13 8.98 -9.56
CA LYS A 10 20.23 9.87 -9.93
C LYS A 10 19.96 11.32 -9.53
N GLY A 11 18.70 11.74 -9.54
CA GLY A 11 18.30 13.10 -9.17
C GLY A 11 18.22 13.31 -7.66
N THR A 12 17.51 12.41 -6.96
CA THR A 12 17.24 12.56 -5.52
C THR A 12 18.24 11.85 -4.62
N GLY A 13 19.08 10.95 -5.17
CA GLY A 13 20.01 10.11 -4.40
C GLY A 13 19.31 9.02 -3.56
N ILE A 14 17.99 8.91 -3.62
CA ILE A 14 17.20 7.99 -2.79
C ILE A 14 17.32 6.57 -3.33
N ALA A 15 17.49 5.62 -2.42
CA ALA A 15 17.58 4.20 -2.73
C ALA A 15 16.29 3.48 -2.28
N PRO A 16 15.24 3.43 -3.12
CA PRO A 16 13.89 3.03 -2.70
C PRO A 16 13.78 1.57 -2.25
N PHE A 17 14.67 0.70 -2.73
CA PHE A 17 14.67 -0.73 -2.42
C PHE A 17 15.53 -1.10 -1.21
N PHE A 18 16.28 -0.14 -0.66
CA PHE A 18 17.10 -0.41 0.51
C PHE A 18 16.24 -0.42 1.78
N PRO A 19 16.36 -1.47 2.61
CA PRO A 19 15.67 -1.49 3.89
C PRO A 19 16.24 -0.39 4.79
N VAL A 20 15.37 0.29 5.52
CA VAL A 20 15.80 1.19 6.59
C VAL A 20 16.18 0.31 7.78
N THR A 21 17.47 0.28 8.09
CA THR A 21 17.99 -0.54 9.19
C THR A 21 17.45 -0.05 10.52
N PRO A 22 16.86 -0.93 11.36
CA PRO A 22 16.57 -0.57 12.74
C PRO A 22 17.89 -0.34 13.51
N PRO A 23 17.85 0.35 14.66
CA PRO A 23 19.04 0.58 15.46
C PRO A 23 19.71 -0.77 15.83
N LEU A 24 21.04 -0.86 15.66
CA LEU A 24 21.85 -2.08 15.82
C LEU A 24 21.56 -2.87 17.10
N SER A 25 21.23 -2.17 18.20
CA SER A 25 20.87 -2.78 19.49
C SER A 25 19.62 -3.68 19.46
N GLN A 26 18.81 -3.61 18.40
CA GLN A 26 17.60 -4.43 18.23
C GLN A 26 17.87 -5.70 17.40
N GLU A 27 18.91 -5.73 16.56
CA GLU A 27 19.15 -6.89 15.69
C GLU A 27 20.02 -7.97 16.34
N LYS A 28 20.91 -7.60 17.29
CA LYS A 28 21.84 -8.54 17.93
C LYS A 28 21.97 -8.31 19.43
N GLY A 29 22.14 -9.40 20.19
CA GLY A 29 22.42 -9.38 21.63
C GLY A 29 21.19 -9.52 22.53
N PHE A 30 21.40 -9.28 23.83
CA PHE A 30 20.42 -9.53 24.91
C PHE A 30 19.09 -8.78 24.71
N ARG A 31 19.11 -7.56 24.15
CA ARG A 31 17.90 -6.78 23.86
C ARG A 31 17.02 -7.43 22.78
N SER A 32 17.61 -8.10 21.78
CA SER A 32 16.85 -8.84 20.76
C SER A 32 16.17 -10.06 21.39
N PHE A 33 16.88 -10.80 22.26
CA PHE A 33 16.30 -11.90 23.02
C PHE A 33 15.12 -11.42 23.89
N LEU A 34 15.30 -10.35 24.66
CA LEU A 34 14.25 -9.78 25.49
C LEU A 34 13.04 -9.32 24.67
N SER A 35 13.28 -8.70 23.50
CA SER A 35 12.22 -8.30 22.57
C SER A 35 11.41 -9.50 22.07
N ASN A 36 12.07 -10.62 21.76
CA ASN A 36 11.38 -11.84 21.37
C ASN A 36 10.52 -12.38 22.53
N VAL A 37 11.06 -12.45 23.76
CA VAL A 37 10.32 -12.89 24.95
C VAL A 37 9.08 -12.01 25.19
N ILE A 38 9.24 -10.69 25.15
CA ILE A 38 8.12 -9.74 25.31
C ILE A 38 7.08 -9.93 24.20
N THR A 39 7.51 -10.10 22.95
CA THR A 39 6.61 -10.34 21.82
C THR A 39 5.82 -11.64 21.99
N THR A 40 6.47 -12.70 22.44
CA THR A 40 5.81 -13.98 22.75
C THR A 40 4.79 -13.81 23.88
N LEU A 41 5.15 -13.10 24.95
CA LEU A 41 4.22 -12.83 26.06
C LEU A 41 2.99 -12.05 25.60
N LYS A 42 3.18 -10.99 24.80
CA LYS A 42 2.06 -10.24 24.21
C LYS A 42 1.19 -11.13 23.32
N LEU A 43 1.78 -12.05 22.56
CA LEU A 43 1.04 -12.99 21.73
C LEU A 43 0.19 -13.95 22.56
N ILE A 44 0.72 -14.47 23.68
CA ILE A 44 -0.02 -15.31 24.62
C ILE A 44 -1.23 -14.57 25.19
N VAL A 45 -1.05 -13.30 25.59
CA VAL A 45 -2.14 -12.44 26.08
C VAL A 45 -3.16 -12.15 24.99
N ALA A 46 -2.74 -11.97 23.74
CA ALA A 46 -3.63 -11.68 22.62
C ALA A 46 -4.35 -12.91 22.06
N LEU A 47 -3.80 -14.12 22.23
CA LEU A 47 -4.32 -15.38 21.71
C LEU A 47 -5.80 -15.64 22.04
N PRO A 48 -6.30 -15.46 23.28
CA PRO A 48 -7.71 -15.70 23.60
C PRO A 48 -8.67 -14.76 22.87
N PHE A 49 -8.20 -13.60 22.39
CA PHE A 49 -9.04 -12.64 21.67
C PHE A 49 -9.17 -12.96 20.18
N LEU A 50 -8.29 -13.76 19.59
CA LEU A 50 -8.37 -14.15 18.17
C LEU A 50 -9.64 -14.95 17.81
N PRO A 51 -10.04 -16.01 18.55
CA PRO A 51 -11.28 -16.71 18.25
C PRO A 51 -12.51 -15.80 18.46
N PHE A 52 -12.42 -14.85 19.39
CA PHE A 52 -13.47 -13.86 19.62
C PHE A 52 -13.62 -12.89 18.43
N VAL A 53 -12.51 -12.45 17.82
CA VAL A 53 -12.54 -11.66 16.58
C VAL A 53 -13.18 -12.44 15.43
N TYR A 54 -12.84 -13.74 15.29
CA TYR A 54 -13.41 -14.60 14.26
C TYR A 54 -14.93 -14.78 14.43
N LEU A 55 -15.38 -15.07 15.66
CA LEU A 55 -16.81 -15.22 15.98
C LEU A 55 -17.59 -13.93 15.71
N LEU A 56 -17.02 -12.78 16.06
CA LEU A 56 -17.68 -11.47 15.91
C LEU A 56 -17.56 -10.87 14.51
N GLN A 57 -16.87 -11.53 13.58
CA GLN A 57 -16.89 -11.14 12.17
C GLN A 57 -18.32 -11.13 11.61
N PHE A 58 -19.18 -12.02 12.10
CA PHE A 58 -20.60 -12.08 11.72
C PHE A 58 -21.44 -10.90 12.23
N LEU A 59 -21.01 -10.22 13.30
CA LEU A 59 -21.73 -9.12 13.93
C LEU A 59 -21.19 -7.73 13.55
N ASN A 60 -20.29 -7.63 12.56
CA ASN A 60 -19.61 -6.39 12.17
C ASN A 60 -18.82 -5.67 13.29
N LEU A 61 -18.65 -6.32 14.45
CA LEU A 61 -17.92 -5.81 15.63
C LEU A 61 -16.43 -6.20 15.62
N SER A 62 -15.94 -6.81 14.54
CA SER A 62 -14.56 -7.31 14.44
C SER A 62 -13.51 -6.21 14.39
N LYS A 63 -13.81 -5.03 13.82
CA LYS A 63 -12.84 -3.92 13.68
C LYS A 63 -12.34 -3.32 15.00
N PRO A 64 -13.20 -2.93 15.96
CA PRO A 64 -12.73 -2.38 17.23
C PRO A 64 -11.92 -3.39 18.04
N ILE A 65 -12.31 -4.66 18.02
CA ILE A 65 -11.61 -5.73 18.74
C ILE A 65 -10.28 -6.04 18.06
N CYS A 66 -10.25 -6.10 16.73
CA CYS A 66 -8.99 -6.22 15.99
C CYS A 66 -8.04 -5.05 16.30
N THR A 67 -8.57 -3.83 16.40
CA THR A 67 -7.78 -2.65 16.80
C THR A 67 -7.26 -2.78 18.22
N LEU A 68 -8.06 -3.31 19.16
CA LEU A 68 -7.63 -3.60 20.53
C LEU A 68 -6.51 -4.65 20.56
N VAL A 69 -6.67 -5.75 19.84
CA VAL A 69 -5.67 -6.82 19.73
C VAL A 69 -4.36 -6.28 19.13
N LEU A 70 -4.45 -5.49 18.06
CA LEU A 70 -3.28 -4.82 17.46
C LEU A 70 -2.64 -3.83 18.43
N LYS A 71 -3.43 -3.12 19.24
CA LYS A 71 -2.91 -2.22 20.27
C LYS A 71 -2.12 -2.97 21.35
N ILE A 72 -2.59 -4.15 21.76
CA ILE A 72 -1.89 -5.01 22.73
C ILE A 72 -0.60 -5.58 22.13
N ILE A 73 -0.65 -6.11 20.92
CA ILE A 73 0.49 -6.78 20.28
C ILE A 73 1.58 -5.77 19.88
N CYS A 74 1.20 -4.69 19.20
CA CYS A 74 2.14 -3.81 18.52
C CYS A 74 1.89 -2.31 18.75
N GLY A 75 1.14 -1.92 19.78
CA GLY A 75 0.96 -0.51 20.13
C GLY A 75 0.35 0.31 19.00
N TRP A 76 -0.60 -0.28 18.26
CA TRP A 76 -1.20 0.30 17.07
C TRP A 76 -1.81 1.69 17.30
N ASN A 77 -1.39 2.66 16.48
CA ASN A 77 -1.93 4.01 16.45
C ASN A 77 -2.12 4.46 14.99
N ILE A 78 -3.34 4.85 14.63
CA ILE A 78 -3.67 5.33 13.30
C ILE A 78 -4.22 6.75 13.37
N GLN A 79 -3.60 7.65 12.61
CA GLN A 79 -3.99 9.04 12.49
C GLN A 79 -4.50 9.28 11.07
N THR A 80 -5.81 9.40 10.92
CA THR A 80 -6.46 9.74 9.66
C THR A 80 -6.59 11.26 9.53
N ASN A 81 -6.34 11.78 8.33
CA ASN A 81 -6.57 13.17 7.99
C ASN A 81 -7.17 13.26 6.59
N VAL A 82 -8.36 13.85 6.47
CA VAL A 82 -9.00 14.11 5.19
C VAL A 82 -8.68 15.54 4.77
N GLN A 83 -8.14 15.72 3.57
CA GLN A 83 -7.83 17.03 3.03
C GLN A 83 -9.12 17.86 2.88
N GLY A 84 -9.06 19.13 3.29
CA GLY A 84 -10.21 20.04 3.26
C GLY A 84 -11.16 19.93 4.46
N VAL A 85 -10.99 18.94 5.35
CA VAL A 85 -11.90 18.73 6.50
C VAL A 85 -11.13 18.78 7.82
N LYS A 86 -11.58 19.64 8.75
CA LYS A 86 -11.01 19.71 10.11
C LYS A 86 -11.23 18.38 10.82
N ARG A 87 -10.26 17.96 11.64
CA ARG A 87 -10.29 16.65 12.32
C ARG A 87 -11.54 16.39 13.18
N ARG A 88 -12.17 17.44 13.70
CA ARG A 88 -13.41 17.35 14.49
C ARG A 88 -14.63 17.04 13.64
N ASP A 89 -14.60 17.47 12.38
CA ASP A 89 -15.69 17.35 11.42
C ASP A 89 -15.47 16.17 10.46
N GLN A 90 -14.47 15.33 10.73
CA GLN A 90 -14.21 14.10 9.97
C GLN A 90 -15.25 13.06 10.36
N GLY A 91 -16.43 13.21 9.81
CA GLY A 91 -17.52 12.28 9.99
C GLY A 91 -17.36 11.01 9.14
N PRO A 92 -18.24 10.03 9.38
CA PRO A 92 -18.30 8.78 8.64
C PRO A 92 -18.34 8.96 7.11
N GLU A 93 -18.98 9.99 6.59
CA GLU A 93 -19.19 10.27 5.16
C GLU A 93 -17.90 10.49 4.36
N HIS A 94 -16.84 10.96 5.01
CA HIS A 94 -15.55 11.24 4.36
C HIS A 94 -14.61 10.03 4.32
N MET A 95 -15.00 8.91 4.96
CA MET A 95 -14.22 7.69 4.98
C MET A 95 -14.44 6.83 3.73
N PRO A 96 -13.47 5.98 3.35
CA PRO A 96 -13.59 5.09 2.19
C PRO A 96 -14.81 4.17 2.28
N GLY A 97 -15.75 4.33 1.35
CA GLY A 97 -16.98 3.53 1.24
C GLY A 97 -16.99 2.61 0.03
N VAL A 98 -17.94 1.67 0.02
CA VAL A 98 -18.14 0.68 -1.06
C VAL A 98 -18.38 1.38 -2.40
N GLY A 99 -17.86 0.80 -3.48
CA GLY A 99 -17.99 1.34 -4.85
C GLY A 99 -17.05 2.52 -5.15
N ARG A 100 -16.23 2.94 -4.19
CA ARG A 100 -15.15 3.91 -4.38
C ARG A 100 -13.82 3.16 -4.54
N TYR A 101 -12.95 3.73 -5.35
CA TYR A 101 -11.60 3.24 -5.54
C TYR A 101 -10.58 4.32 -5.22
N PHE A 102 -9.45 3.91 -4.67
CA PHE A 102 -8.42 4.79 -4.17
C PHE A 102 -7.05 4.33 -4.64
N PHE A 103 -6.25 5.25 -5.16
CA PHE A 103 -4.84 5.00 -5.45
C PHE A 103 -4.03 5.24 -4.18
N VAL A 104 -3.19 4.27 -3.79
CA VAL A 104 -2.47 4.30 -2.52
C VAL A 104 -1.01 3.94 -2.75
N ASN A 105 -0.10 4.65 -2.09
CA ASN A 105 1.31 4.23 -2.07
C ASN A 105 1.47 2.90 -1.32
N TYR A 106 2.51 2.14 -1.67
CA TYR A 106 2.75 0.82 -1.06
C TYR A 106 4.14 0.71 -0.44
N SER A 107 4.21 0.49 0.87
CA SER A 107 5.49 0.45 1.61
C SER A 107 5.60 -0.73 2.58
N SER A 108 4.48 -1.27 3.06
CA SER A 108 4.46 -2.24 4.14
C SER A 108 3.26 -3.20 4.06
N PRO A 109 3.36 -4.46 4.53
CA PRO A 109 2.19 -5.32 4.67
C PRO A 109 1.09 -4.69 5.55
N LEU A 110 1.49 -3.94 6.58
CA LEU A 110 0.54 -3.30 7.50
C LEU A 110 -0.31 -2.22 6.83
N ASP A 111 0.08 -1.72 5.65
CA ASP A 111 -0.71 -0.78 4.86
C ASP A 111 -2.10 -1.38 4.54
N CYS A 112 -2.15 -2.68 4.22
CA CYS A 112 -3.39 -3.38 3.92
C CYS A 112 -4.30 -3.47 5.15
N ILE A 113 -3.73 -3.69 6.34
CA ILE A 113 -4.47 -3.73 7.61
C ILE A 113 -5.00 -2.33 7.96
N ALA A 114 -4.17 -1.30 7.79
CA ALA A 114 -4.56 0.08 8.04
C ALA A 114 -5.74 0.50 7.14
N LEU A 115 -5.68 0.16 5.86
CA LEU A 115 -6.78 0.42 4.91
C LEU A 115 -8.04 -0.36 5.27
N TRP A 116 -7.92 -1.64 5.65
CA TRP A 116 -9.05 -2.44 6.11
C TRP A 116 -9.75 -1.85 7.34
N LEU A 117 -8.97 -1.32 8.30
CA LEU A 117 -9.51 -0.69 9.50
C LEU A 117 -10.25 0.62 9.19
N ILE A 118 -9.76 1.42 8.24
CA ILE A 118 -10.37 2.71 7.87
C ILE A 118 -11.59 2.54 6.95
N ALA A 119 -11.64 1.48 6.14
CA ALA A 119 -12.70 1.25 5.18
C ALA A 119 -14.08 1.01 5.82
N LYS A 120 -15.14 1.33 5.08
CA LYS A 120 -16.54 1.08 5.44
C LYS A 120 -17.15 0.04 4.51
N GLY A 121 -16.76 -1.21 4.72
CA GLY A 121 -17.23 -2.34 3.93
C GLY A 121 -16.13 -3.39 3.72
N PRO A 122 -16.41 -4.40 2.89
CA PRO A 122 -15.40 -5.36 2.47
C PRO A 122 -14.37 -4.65 1.58
N VAL A 123 -13.10 -4.98 1.76
CA VAL A 123 -12.00 -4.36 1.01
C VAL A 123 -11.42 -5.33 0.00
N THR A 124 -10.94 -4.79 -1.11
CA THR A 124 -10.16 -5.54 -2.08
C THR A 124 -8.93 -4.74 -2.47
N PHE A 125 -7.81 -5.44 -2.68
CA PHE A 125 -6.56 -4.82 -3.07
C PHE A 125 -6.26 -5.17 -4.52
N CYS A 126 -5.85 -4.18 -5.30
CA CYS A 126 -5.52 -4.37 -6.70
C CYS A 126 -4.07 -3.94 -6.93
N ILE A 127 -3.27 -4.83 -7.52
CA ILE A 127 -1.86 -4.60 -7.81
C ILE A 127 -1.63 -4.79 -9.32
N PRO A 128 -1.16 -3.76 -10.05
CA PRO A 128 -0.85 -3.90 -11.46
C PRO A 128 0.53 -4.53 -11.66
N ARG A 129 0.66 -5.23 -12.78
CA ARG A 129 1.96 -5.73 -13.26
C ARG A 129 2.12 -5.44 -14.74
N MET A 130 3.30 -4.95 -15.11
CA MET A 130 3.72 -4.84 -16.50
C MET A 130 4.53 -6.07 -16.90
N LYS A 131 4.18 -6.68 -18.03
CA LYS A 131 4.97 -7.70 -18.71
C LYS A 131 5.18 -7.25 -20.14
N GLY A 132 6.33 -6.62 -20.40
CA GLY A 132 6.57 -5.90 -21.65
C GLY A 132 5.62 -4.71 -21.76
N LYS A 133 4.77 -4.68 -22.80
CA LYS A 133 3.77 -3.62 -23.03
C LYS A 133 2.38 -3.92 -22.45
N LYS A 134 2.12 -5.15 -22.00
CA LYS A 134 0.81 -5.54 -21.46
C LYS A 134 0.76 -5.29 -19.95
N VAL A 135 -0.28 -4.59 -19.51
CA VAL A 135 -0.62 -4.38 -18.09
C VAL A 135 -1.70 -5.38 -17.71
N THR A 136 -1.54 -6.06 -16.58
CA THR A 136 -2.61 -6.88 -15.98
C THR A 136 -2.85 -6.45 -14.54
N MET A 137 -4.13 -6.40 -14.14
CA MET A 137 -4.53 -6.07 -12.78
C MET A 137 -4.81 -7.34 -11.98
N TYR A 138 -4.09 -7.53 -10.88
CA TYR A 138 -4.34 -8.64 -9.97
C TYR A 138 -5.14 -8.17 -8.76
N ARG A 139 -6.20 -8.90 -8.45
CA ARG A 139 -6.99 -8.75 -7.24
C ARG A 139 -6.44 -9.67 -6.15
N LEU A 140 -6.19 -9.10 -4.98
CA LEU A 140 -5.73 -9.80 -3.79
C LEU A 140 -6.69 -9.57 -2.63
N SER A 141 -6.95 -10.65 -1.89
CA SER A 141 -7.53 -10.59 -0.55
C SER A 141 -6.55 -9.99 0.46
N LEU A 142 -7.03 -9.65 1.67
CA LEU A 142 -6.19 -9.10 2.73
C LEU A 142 -5.00 -10.00 3.08
N ILE A 143 -5.23 -11.31 3.20
CA ILE A 143 -4.19 -12.27 3.59
C ILE A 143 -3.17 -12.46 2.45
N GLU A 144 -3.64 -12.50 1.21
CA GLU A 144 -2.77 -12.59 0.02
C GLU A 144 -1.90 -11.35 -0.12
N ALA A 145 -2.47 -10.15 0.07
CA ALA A 145 -1.74 -8.90 0.01
C ALA A 145 -0.66 -8.82 1.11
N LEU A 146 -0.97 -9.27 2.33
CA LEU A 146 -0.02 -9.37 3.43
C LEU A 146 1.15 -10.32 3.11
N LYS A 147 0.84 -11.54 2.64
CA LYS A 147 1.86 -12.52 2.24
C LYS A 147 2.71 -12.00 1.07
N PHE A 148 2.08 -11.33 0.11
CA PHE A 148 2.75 -10.72 -1.03
C PHE A 148 3.75 -9.66 -0.59
N ALA A 149 3.38 -8.73 0.30
CA ALA A 149 4.31 -7.73 0.84
C ALA A 149 5.47 -8.35 1.62
N LEU A 150 5.20 -9.36 2.47
CA LEU A 150 6.23 -10.03 3.28
C LEU A 150 7.25 -10.78 2.42
N LYS A 151 6.83 -11.33 1.27
CA LYS A 151 7.72 -11.94 0.26
C LYS A 151 8.50 -10.91 -0.58
N GLY A 152 8.43 -9.62 -0.23
CA GLY A 152 9.12 -8.56 -0.97
C GLY A 152 8.34 -8.06 -2.18
N SER A 153 7.05 -8.39 -2.31
CA SER A 153 6.13 -7.91 -3.35
C SER A 153 6.63 -8.13 -4.79
N ILE A 154 7.13 -9.35 -5.03
CA ILE A 154 7.43 -9.88 -6.35
C ILE A 154 6.42 -10.99 -6.64
N PHE A 155 5.85 -10.99 -7.82
CA PHE A 155 5.00 -12.07 -8.29
C PHE A 155 5.86 -13.28 -8.67
N GLU A 156 5.82 -14.34 -7.85
CA GLU A 156 6.49 -15.61 -8.12
C GLU A 156 5.64 -16.50 -9.05
N ASN A 157 4.35 -16.65 -8.74
CA ASN A 157 3.39 -17.45 -9.52
C ASN A 157 2.17 -16.62 -9.91
N GLU A 158 2.01 -16.37 -11.21
CA GLU A 158 0.96 -15.51 -11.79
C GLU A 158 -0.44 -16.14 -11.71
N THR A 159 -0.52 -17.47 -11.61
CA THR A 159 -1.78 -18.24 -11.71
C THR A 159 -2.60 -18.26 -10.43
N SER A 160 -2.05 -17.82 -9.30
CA SER A 160 -2.72 -17.90 -8.00
C SER A 160 -3.65 -16.72 -7.71
N PHE A 161 -3.61 -15.66 -8.50
CA PHE A 161 -4.35 -14.42 -8.24
C PHE A 161 -5.47 -14.23 -9.26
N GLN A 162 -6.61 -13.71 -8.79
CA GLN A 162 -7.71 -13.35 -9.68
C GLN A 162 -7.33 -12.13 -10.51
N ILE A 163 -7.53 -12.19 -11.82
CA ILE A 163 -7.33 -11.06 -12.73
C ILE A 163 -8.66 -10.31 -12.85
N ILE A 164 -8.58 -8.98 -12.87
CA ILE A 164 -9.73 -8.10 -13.11
C ILE A 164 -9.41 -7.22 -14.31
N ASP A 165 -10.33 -7.14 -15.27
CA ASP A 165 -10.17 -6.28 -16.44
C ASP A 165 -10.89 -4.93 -16.26
N LYS A 166 -11.98 -4.88 -15.49
CA LYS A 166 -12.74 -3.64 -15.22
C LYS A 166 -12.96 -3.40 -13.74
N VAL A 167 -12.89 -2.12 -13.32
CA VAL A 167 -13.24 -1.68 -11.95
C VAL A 167 -14.64 -2.14 -11.54
N ASP A 168 -15.53 -2.32 -12.52
CA ASP A 168 -16.91 -2.68 -12.30
C ASP A 168 -17.09 -4.05 -11.63
N GLU A 169 -16.13 -4.96 -11.79
CA GLU A 169 -16.10 -6.27 -11.13
C GLU A 169 -15.84 -6.17 -9.61
N ALA A 170 -15.39 -5.01 -9.14
CA ALA A 170 -15.08 -4.72 -7.73
C ALA A 170 -16.04 -3.69 -7.11
N LYS A 171 -17.23 -3.47 -7.70
CA LYS A 171 -18.23 -2.50 -7.22
C LYS A 171 -18.71 -2.75 -5.79
N ASP A 172 -18.80 -4.01 -5.37
CA ASP A 172 -19.26 -4.38 -4.02
C ASP A 172 -18.21 -4.18 -2.93
N TYR A 173 -17.01 -3.72 -3.30
CA TYR A 173 -15.87 -3.57 -2.42
C TYR A 173 -15.37 -2.12 -2.35
N VAL A 174 -14.68 -1.79 -1.26
CA VAL A 174 -13.78 -0.64 -1.23
C VAL A 174 -12.48 -1.08 -1.91
N THR A 175 -12.17 -0.48 -3.06
CA THR A 175 -11.07 -0.94 -3.91
C THR A 175 -9.82 -0.07 -3.70
N TYR A 176 -8.74 -0.66 -3.20
CA TYR A 176 -7.46 0.01 -3.04
C TYR A 176 -6.49 -0.45 -4.12
N ILE A 177 -6.04 0.48 -4.95
CA ILE A 177 -5.12 0.25 -6.05
C ILE A 177 -3.72 0.67 -5.58
N PHE A 178 -2.75 -0.24 -5.68
CA PHE A 178 -1.34 0.03 -5.41
C PHE A 178 -0.59 0.21 -6.75
N PRO A 179 -0.61 1.41 -7.35
CA PRO A 179 -0.14 1.61 -8.72
C PRO A 179 1.37 1.39 -8.88
N GLU A 180 2.15 1.45 -7.79
CA GLU A 180 3.59 1.15 -7.76
C GLU A 180 3.91 -0.31 -8.11
N GLY A 181 2.93 -1.23 -7.98
CA GLY A 181 3.10 -2.66 -8.26
C GLY A 181 3.96 -3.42 -7.23
N THR A 182 4.65 -2.71 -6.35
CA THR A 182 5.61 -3.28 -5.39
C THR A 182 5.84 -2.34 -4.20
N THR A 183 6.38 -2.84 -3.10
CA THR A 183 6.67 -2.06 -1.88
C THR A 183 7.93 -1.21 -2.01
N SER A 184 7.91 -0.01 -1.42
CA SER A 184 9.07 0.89 -1.28
C SER A 184 9.56 0.99 0.18
N ASN A 185 10.67 1.70 0.39
CA ASN A 185 11.20 2.02 1.72
C ASN A 185 10.46 3.15 2.46
N GLY A 186 9.32 3.63 1.93
CA GLY A 186 8.51 4.69 2.53
C GLY A 186 9.12 6.09 2.46
N LYS A 187 10.16 6.31 1.65
CA LYS A 187 10.75 7.65 1.38
C LYS A 187 10.40 8.20 -0.01
N SER A 188 9.91 7.35 -0.89
CA SER A 188 9.65 7.70 -2.29
C SER A 188 8.41 7.02 -2.83
N VAL A 189 7.85 7.61 -3.88
CA VAL A 189 6.79 6.99 -4.70
C VAL A 189 7.42 6.44 -5.99
N LEU A 190 7.36 5.11 -6.15
CA LEU A 190 7.88 4.43 -7.33
C LEU A 190 7.14 4.85 -8.61
N PRO A 191 7.74 4.68 -9.80
CA PRO A 191 7.00 4.78 -11.04
C PRO A 191 5.85 3.78 -11.06
N PHE A 192 4.70 4.19 -11.58
CA PHE A 192 3.54 3.32 -11.65
C PHE A 192 3.76 2.21 -12.68
N ALA A 193 3.30 1.00 -12.36
CA ALA A 193 3.23 -0.13 -13.26
C ALA A 193 1.95 -0.10 -14.11
N LEU A 194 1.48 1.10 -14.46
CA LEU A 194 0.26 1.38 -15.21
C LEU A 194 0.58 2.31 -16.39
N THR A 195 -0.05 2.06 -17.53
CA THR A 195 -0.10 3.00 -18.66
C THR A 195 -1.37 3.84 -18.58
N GLN A 196 -1.35 5.04 -19.19
CA GLN A 196 -2.52 5.91 -19.27
C GLN A 196 -3.69 5.19 -19.96
N GLU A 197 -3.41 4.57 -21.12
CA GLU A 197 -4.38 3.78 -21.90
C GLU A 197 -5.07 2.71 -21.04
N PHE A 198 -4.31 1.95 -20.25
CA PHE A 198 -4.86 0.93 -19.38
C PHE A 198 -5.70 1.55 -18.25
N MET A 199 -5.27 2.68 -17.69
CA MET A 199 -6.02 3.36 -16.63
C MET A 199 -7.38 3.85 -17.15
N ASP A 200 -7.43 4.41 -18.36
CA ASP A 200 -8.66 4.88 -18.98
C ASP A 200 -9.59 3.70 -19.34
N GLU A 201 -9.04 2.62 -19.90
CA GLU A 201 -9.78 1.37 -20.16
C GLU A 201 -10.35 0.75 -18.87
N PHE A 202 -9.51 0.62 -17.83
CA PHE A 202 -9.88 0.03 -16.54
C PHE A 202 -10.98 0.84 -15.84
N LEU A 203 -10.91 2.17 -15.93
CA LEU A 203 -11.93 3.08 -15.41
C LEU A 203 -13.19 3.10 -16.29
N GLY A 204 -13.12 2.64 -17.54
CA GLY A 204 -14.21 2.72 -18.52
C GLY A 204 -14.43 4.14 -19.03
N ILE A 205 -13.35 4.93 -19.12
CA ILE A 205 -13.35 6.25 -19.73
C ILE A 205 -13.06 6.02 -21.21
N GLU A 206 -14.09 6.02 -22.06
CA GLU A 206 -13.88 6.03 -23.50
C GLU A 206 -13.26 7.38 -23.89
N GLU A 207 -12.02 7.37 -24.38
CA GLU A 207 -11.42 8.55 -25.01
C GLU A 207 -12.19 8.86 -26.29
N GLY A 208 -13.12 9.81 -26.21
CA GLY A 208 -13.64 10.49 -27.39
C GLY A 208 -12.50 11.27 -28.04
N PHE A 209 -11.85 10.67 -29.04
CA PHE A 209 -10.94 11.33 -29.97
C PHE A 209 -11.66 12.55 -30.56
N SER A 210 -11.39 13.75 -30.03
CA SER A 210 -11.92 15.01 -30.57
C SER A 210 -10.80 15.79 -31.21
N SER A 211 -10.31 15.26 -32.33
CA SER A 211 -9.67 16.09 -33.35
C SER A 211 -10.78 16.99 -33.95
N SER A 212 -10.58 18.30 -33.87
CA SER A 212 -11.29 19.33 -34.66
C SER A 212 -12.82 19.27 -34.72
N ALA A 213 -13.51 19.97 -33.80
CA ALA A 213 -14.65 20.84 -34.10
C ALA A 213 -15.24 21.36 -32.79
N GLN A 214 -15.35 22.68 -32.67
CA GLN A 214 -16.09 23.35 -31.62
C GLN A 214 -17.55 22.87 -31.61
N LYS A 215 -17.96 22.17 -30.54
CA LYS A 215 -19.34 22.19 -30.05
C LYS A 215 -19.33 22.33 -28.53
N PRO A 216 -20.17 23.21 -27.96
CA PRO A 216 -20.20 23.41 -26.52
C PRO A 216 -20.71 22.12 -25.87
N ILE A 217 -19.89 21.58 -24.97
CA ILE A 217 -20.18 20.34 -24.24
C ILE A 217 -21.32 20.64 -23.27
N ASN A 218 -22.49 20.05 -23.53
CA ASN A 218 -23.58 19.96 -22.56
C ASN A 218 -23.06 19.27 -21.30
N LEU A 219 -22.94 20.04 -20.21
CA LEU A 219 -22.86 19.54 -18.84
C LEU A 219 -24.15 18.76 -18.55
N ASN A 220 -24.14 17.44 -18.73
CA ASN A 220 -25.00 16.54 -17.95
C ASN A 220 -24.53 15.08 -18.08
N LEU A 221 -24.14 14.51 -16.93
CA LEU A 221 -24.40 13.11 -16.54
C LEU A 221 -23.72 11.93 -17.26
N HIS A 222 -22.44 12.01 -17.61
CA HIS A 222 -21.59 10.81 -17.50
C HIS A 222 -20.92 10.82 -16.12
N LYS A 223 -21.27 9.81 -15.30
CA LYS A 223 -20.79 9.54 -13.95
C LYS A 223 -19.27 9.34 -13.97
N ARG A 224 -18.49 10.43 -14.14
CA ARG A 224 -17.03 10.41 -14.13
C ARG A 224 -16.63 9.80 -12.80
N LYS A 225 -16.08 8.59 -12.88
CA LYS A 225 -15.61 7.89 -11.71
C LYS A 225 -14.52 8.77 -11.07
N VAL A 226 -14.71 9.14 -9.81
CA VAL A 226 -13.88 10.11 -9.11
C VAL A 226 -12.61 9.42 -8.62
N VAL A 227 -11.46 9.78 -9.19
CA VAL A 227 -10.16 9.25 -8.76
C VAL A 227 -9.73 9.96 -7.48
N GLN A 228 -9.50 9.22 -6.41
CA GLN A 228 -8.96 9.74 -5.15
C GLN A 228 -7.67 9.04 -4.77
N THR A 229 -6.79 9.77 -4.08
CA THR A 229 -5.50 9.26 -3.61
C THR A 229 -5.47 9.20 -2.08
N ILE A 230 -4.83 8.15 -1.55
CA ILE A 230 -4.55 8.00 -0.12
C ILE A 230 -3.05 7.86 0.07
N GLN A 231 -2.51 8.66 0.98
CA GLN A 231 -1.10 8.58 1.39
C GLN A 231 -1.01 7.88 2.74
N LEU A 232 -0.22 6.82 2.79
CA LEU A 232 0.07 6.04 3.99
C LEU A 232 1.54 6.18 4.36
N LYS A 233 1.79 6.73 5.55
CA LYS A 233 3.14 6.81 6.13
C LYS A 233 3.21 5.98 7.40
N ILE A 234 4.08 4.98 7.37
CA ILE A 234 4.44 4.12 8.51
C ILE A 234 5.84 4.47 9.00
N ASN A 235 6.18 4.01 10.21
CA ASN A 235 7.55 3.98 10.73
C ASN A 235 8.50 3.35 9.70
N ALA A 236 9.59 4.05 9.38
CA ALA A 236 10.47 3.69 8.26
C ALA A 236 11.09 2.28 8.39
N THR A 237 11.32 1.82 9.61
CA THR A 237 11.86 0.49 9.96
C THR A 237 10.88 -0.67 9.74
N LEU A 238 9.59 -0.38 9.61
CA LEU A 238 8.52 -1.36 9.35
C LEU A 238 8.16 -1.47 7.86
N THR A 239 8.88 -0.77 7.00
CA THR A 239 8.76 -0.91 5.54
C THR A 239 9.42 -2.21 5.09
N THR A 240 8.89 -2.81 4.04
CA THR A 240 9.34 -4.12 3.54
C THR A 240 9.75 -4.06 2.08
N PRO A 241 10.76 -3.25 1.71
CA PRO A 241 11.27 -3.24 0.34
C PRO A 241 11.97 -4.55 -0.04
N LEU A 242 12.37 -5.36 0.94
CA LEU A 242 12.96 -6.68 0.80
C LEU A 242 12.13 -7.74 1.53
N PRO A 243 12.22 -9.02 1.13
CA PRO A 243 11.55 -10.11 1.82
C PRO A 243 12.04 -10.20 3.28
N ILE A 244 11.10 -10.42 4.18
CA ILE A 244 11.35 -10.59 5.62
C ILE A 244 10.48 -11.73 6.17
N SER A 245 11.02 -12.51 7.10
CA SER A 245 10.23 -13.54 7.78
C SER A 245 9.13 -12.91 8.63
N ALA A 246 7.97 -13.57 8.66
CA ALA A 246 6.82 -13.09 9.42
C ALA A 246 7.14 -12.89 10.91
N TRP A 247 7.95 -13.78 11.51
CA TRP A 247 8.37 -13.67 12.91
C TRP A 247 9.26 -12.44 13.16
N ASN A 248 10.27 -12.22 12.32
CA ASN A 248 11.14 -11.05 12.48
C ASN A 248 10.37 -9.75 12.28
N TYR A 249 9.43 -9.75 11.35
CA TYR A 249 8.53 -8.62 11.14
C TYR A 249 7.62 -8.37 12.35
N LEU A 250 7.04 -9.43 12.91
CA LEU A 250 6.20 -9.39 14.12
C LEU A 250 6.96 -8.85 15.34
N ASN A 251 8.19 -9.30 15.55
CA ASN A 251 9.03 -8.82 16.65
C ASN A 251 9.40 -7.34 16.47
N ARG A 252 9.68 -6.90 15.23
CA ARG A 252 9.94 -5.48 14.92
C ARG A 252 8.72 -4.60 15.19
N MET A 253 7.53 -4.99 14.74
CA MET A 253 6.32 -4.20 14.99
C MET A 253 5.94 -4.18 16.48
N SER A 254 6.15 -5.28 17.20
CA SER A 254 5.86 -5.38 18.65
C SER A 254 6.78 -4.50 19.49
N SER A 255 8.07 -4.43 19.13
CA SER A 255 9.08 -3.69 19.90
C SER A 255 9.07 -2.19 19.64
N GLN A 256 8.85 -1.77 18.39
CA GLN A 256 8.90 -0.36 18.00
C GLN A 256 7.55 0.34 18.11
N GLY A 257 6.46 -0.42 18.17
CA GLY A 257 5.13 0.12 18.01
C GLY A 257 4.82 0.46 16.54
N VAL A 258 3.53 0.53 16.22
CA VAL A 258 3.07 0.87 14.87
C VAL A 258 2.34 2.20 14.89
N THR A 259 2.89 3.21 14.21
CA THR A 259 2.21 4.48 13.99
C THR A 259 1.97 4.69 12.50
N PHE A 260 0.70 4.88 12.14
CA PHE A 260 0.25 5.19 10.80
C PHE A 260 -0.24 6.63 10.70
N LYS A 261 0.21 7.34 9.67
CA LYS A 261 -0.41 8.60 9.22
C LYS A 261 -1.05 8.33 7.87
N CYS A 262 -2.38 8.39 7.84
CA CYS A 262 -3.19 8.25 6.64
C CYS A 262 -3.71 9.62 6.24
N LYS A 263 -3.39 10.09 5.03
CA LYS A 263 -3.96 11.31 4.46
C LYS A 263 -4.80 10.95 3.23
N ILE A 264 -6.09 11.24 3.29
CA ILE A 264 -7.00 11.10 2.14
C ILE A 264 -7.03 12.44 1.42
N ASN A 265 -6.61 12.47 0.16
CA ASN A 265 -6.58 13.69 -0.63
C ASN A 265 -7.92 13.94 -1.33
N GLU A 266 -8.09 15.19 -1.79
CA GLU A 266 -9.21 15.57 -2.65
C GLU A 266 -9.15 14.80 -3.99
N PRO A 267 -10.30 14.66 -4.67
CA PRO A 267 -10.36 14.13 -6.03
C PRO A 267 -9.31 14.73 -6.96
N CYS A 268 -8.57 13.86 -7.64
CA CYS A 268 -7.56 14.24 -8.62
C CYS A 268 -8.05 13.90 -10.04
N THR A 269 -7.38 14.48 -11.04
CA THR A 269 -7.59 14.16 -12.45
C THR A 269 -7.26 12.69 -12.75
N THR A 270 -7.72 12.18 -13.88
CA THR A 270 -7.51 10.81 -14.35
C THR A 270 -6.14 10.57 -14.99
N LYS A 271 -5.29 11.60 -15.09
CA LYS A 271 -3.93 11.47 -15.64
C LYS A 271 -3.00 10.79 -14.65
N VAL A 272 -2.28 9.76 -15.10
CA VAL A 272 -1.35 8.96 -14.31
C VAL A 272 -0.29 9.82 -13.60
N ASP A 273 0.31 10.78 -14.30
CA ASP A 273 1.36 11.63 -13.73
C ASP A 273 0.82 12.56 -12.63
N GLU A 274 -0.40 13.07 -12.77
CA GLU A 274 -1.05 13.91 -11.75
C GLU A 274 -1.46 13.09 -10.51
N VAL A 275 -1.92 11.86 -10.71
CA VAL A 275 -2.18 10.93 -9.59
C VAL A 275 -0.88 10.61 -8.84
N ARG A 276 0.23 10.46 -9.57
CA ARG A 276 1.54 10.21 -8.98
C ARG A 276 2.07 11.40 -8.20
N THR A 277 1.95 12.63 -8.71
CA THR A 277 2.32 13.84 -7.97
C THR A 277 1.42 14.06 -6.76
N ALA A 278 0.12 13.75 -6.87
CA ALA A 278 -0.81 13.77 -5.74
C ALA A 278 -0.41 12.78 -4.63
N LEU A 279 0.10 11.58 -4.96
CA LEU A 279 0.65 10.64 -3.97
C LEU A 279 1.94 11.14 -3.31
N CYS A 280 2.76 11.92 -4.02
CA CYS A 280 3.97 12.52 -3.48
C CYS A 280 3.67 13.44 -2.29
N GLY A 281 2.58 14.21 -2.39
CA GLY A 281 2.11 15.07 -1.29
C GLY A 281 3.04 16.21 -0.95
N GLY A 282 3.74 16.76 -1.94
CA GLY A 282 4.81 17.75 -1.76
C GLY A 282 6.09 17.08 -1.25
N ASP A 283 6.66 17.60 -0.16
CA ASP A 283 7.97 17.19 0.36
C ASP A 283 7.96 15.89 1.20
N LYS A 284 6.81 15.20 1.30
CA LYS A 284 6.67 14.03 2.19
C LYS A 284 7.33 12.78 1.63
N TYR A 285 7.24 12.61 0.32
CA TYR A 285 7.89 11.57 -0.46
C TYR A 285 8.64 12.24 -1.60
N SER A 286 9.62 11.55 -2.16
CA SER A 286 10.27 11.98 -3.40
C SER A 286 9.82 11.14 -4.58
N LEU A 287 9.63 11.77 -5.73
CA LEU A 287 9.40 11.06 -6.99
C LEU A 287 10.73 10.50 -7.50
N VAL A 288 10.81 9.19 -7.68
CA VAL A 288 11.99 8.55 -8.26
C VAL A 288 11.89 8.42 -9.78
N GLY A 289 13.02 8.30 -10.46
CA GLY A 289 13.09 8.08 -11.90
C GLY A 289 12.36 6.82 -12.37
N LYS A 290 12.00 6.80 -13.66
CA LYS A 290 11.30 5.67 -14.30
C LYS A 290 12.13 4.38 -14.32
N ASP A 291 13.45 4.49 -14.17
CA ASP A 291 14.38 3.35 -14.12
C ASP A 291 14.18 2.46 -12.89
N LEU A 292 13.60 3.00 -11.81
CA LEU A 292 13.41 2.31 -10.53
C LEU A 292 12.04 1.60 -10.46
N ASN A 293 11.75 0.78 -11.47
CA ASN A 293 10.50 0.02 -11.62
C ASN A 293 10.54 -1.36 -10.92
N VAL A 294 9.45 -2.13 -11.05
CA VAL A 294 9.33 -3.49 -10.48
C VAL A 294 10.42 -4.46 -10.98
N ASP A 295 10.83 -4.34 -12.24
CA ASP A 295 11.89 -5.18 -12.82
C ASP A 295 13.25 -4.87 -12.19
N SER A 296 13.56 -3.58 -12.00
CA SER A 296 14.79 -3.14 -11.32
C SER A 296 14.84 -3.64 -9.88
N LYS A 297 13.69 -3.67 -9.16
CA LYS A 297 13.58 -4.27 -7.83
C LYS A 297 13.82 -5.77 -7.85
N THR A 298 13.31 -6.48 -8.85
CA THR A 298 13.54 -7.92 -9.00
C THR A 298 15.03 -8.23 -9.19
N LYS A 299 15.72 -7.43 -10.01
CA LYS A 299 17.18 -7.51 -10.17
C LYS A 299 17.91 -7.19 -8.85
N PHE A 300 17.47 -6.14 -8.14
CA PHE A 300 18.03 -5.77 -6.85
C PHE A 300 17.93 -6.89 -5.81
N ILE A 301 16.76 -7.55 -5.69
CA ILE A 301 16.56 -8.64 -4.74
C ILE A 301 17.48 -9.82 -5.04
N LYS A 302 17.67 -10.17 -6.32
CA LYS A 302 18.61 -11.23 -6.73
C LYS A 302 20.05 -10.88 -6.35
N GLU A 303 20.48 -9.66 -6.65
CA GLU A 303 21.85 -9.23 -6.36
C GLU A 303 22.13 -9.04 -4.86
N PHE A 304 21.16 -8.49 -4.12
CA PHE A 304 21.27 -8.29 -2.68
C PHE A 304 21.24 -9.63 -1.93
N GLY A 305 20.41 -10.59 -2.39
CA GLY A 305 20.33 -11.93 -1.84
C GLY A 305 21.65 -12.70 -1.95
N ASN A 306 22.33 -12.59 -3.08
CA ASN A 306 23.64 -13.22 -3.31
C ASN A 306 24.77 -12.71 -2.39
N ARG A 307 24.57 -11.56 -1.71
CA ARG A 307 25.56 -11.01 -0.75
C ARG A 307 25.38 -11.57 0.68
N ARG A 308 24.18 -12.04 1.02
CA ARG A 308 23.85 -12.51 2.38
C ARG A 308 24.00 -14.01 2.57
N ARG A 309 24.16 -14.76 1.47
CA ARG A 309 24.67 -16.13 1.48
C ARG A 309 26.18 -16.09 1.46
#